data_AF-X0XA30-F1
#
_entry.id   AF-X0XA30-F1
#
_cell.length_a   1.000
_cell.length_b   1.000
_cell.length_c   1.000
_cell.angle_alpha   90.00
_cell.angle_beta   90.00
_cell.angle_gamma   90.00
#
_symmetry.space_group_name_H-M   'P 1'
#
loop_
_entity.id
_entity.type
_entity.pdbx_description
1 polymer ?
#
loop_
_entity_poly.entity_id
_entity_poly.type
_entity_poly.pdbx_seq_one_letter_code
_entity_poly.pdbx_strand_id
1 'polypeptide(L)'
;GHVDFKKIEVVHSVEKDDVLVIKTPVKLGANGMDVLGNEIPPMDSIDIELQPGQGTYRDKKDSLILRAATNGVVSYNPNNHTVEVHQVYVIQDSVDFSTGNVDVTCSVEIKGDVKEGFYVRTPYDIEVKGVVEDANISCKGNLKVHAGISGEGISIINVGGDIHTGYIYNQTLKCDGSVYVKSIIRTANVESNDEIVVTGARGVIMGGHITATNKISAEFIGNTNYIPTVIEVGVNSNLKEDFL
;
A
#
# COMPACT_ATOMS: atom_id res chain seq x y z
N GLY A 1 -16.00 9.75 13.06
CA GLY A 1 -16.15 8.66 12.07
C GLY A 1 -15.23 7.54 12.49
N HIS A 2 -15.73 6.31 12.57
CA HIS A 2 -14.93 5.15 12.95
C HIS A 2 -14.43 4.50 11.65
N VAL A 3 -13.15 4.62 11.36
CA VAL A 3 -12.53 3.94 10.22
C VAL A 3 -12.19 2.53 10.69
N ASP A 4 -12.91 1.53 10.17
CA ASP A 4 -12.73 0.13 10.55
C ASP A 4 -11.61 -0.51 9.72
N PHE A 5 -10.41 -0.59 10.30
CA PHE A 5 -9.21 -1.14 9.69
C PHE A 5 -9.19 -2.69 9.63
N LYS A 6 -10.29 -3.38 9.97
CA LYS A 6 -10.34 -4.86 9.93
C LYS A 6 -10.25 -5.46 8.52
N LYS A 7 -10.42 -4.67 7.46
CA LYS A 7 -10.34 -5.13 6.05
C LYS A 7 -9.62 -4.14 5.13
N ILE A 8 -8.39 -3.76 5.49
CA ILE A 8 -7.48 -3.16 4.49
C ILE A 8 -6.52 -4.25 4.03
N GLU A 9 -7.00 -5.07 3.09
CA GLU A 9 -6.18 -5.98 2.30
C GLU A 9 -5.40 -5.13 1.28
N VAL A 10 -4.31 -4.52 1.75
CA VAL A 10 -3.32 -3.80 0.92
C VAL A 10 -2.75 -4.72 -0.18
N VAL A 11 -2.88 -6.04 -0.01
CA VAL A 11 -2.33 -7.07 -0.89
C VAL A 11 -3.37 -8.18 -1.03
N HIS A 12 -3.92 -8.35 -2.23
CA HIS A 12 -4.74 -9.50 -2.57
C HIS A 12 -3.86 -10.52 -3.30
N SER A 13 -3.39 -11.52 -2.56
CA SER A 13 -2.68 -12.66 -3.14
C SER A 13 -3.66 -13.60 -3.82
N VAL A 14 -3.30 -14.08 -5.00
CA VAL A 14 -4.08 -15.03 -5.80
C VAL A 14 -3.20 -16.19 -6.23
N GLU A 15 -3.83 -17.35 -6.35
CA GLU A 15 -3.23 -18.51 -6.98
C GLU A 15 -3.52 -18.51 -8.49
N LYS A 16 -2.68 -19.22 -9.23
CA LYS A 16 -2.90 -19.45 -10.65
C LYS A 16 -4.30 -20.03 -10.86
N ASP A 17 -4.97 -19.52 -11.88
CA ASP A 17 -6.33 -19.85 -12.31
C ASP A 17 -7.47 -19.29 -11.44
N ASP A 18 -7.17 -18.53 -10.37
CA ASP A 18 -8.19 -17.80 -9.60
C ASP A 18 -8.94 -16.79 -10.47
N VAL A 19 -10.23 -16.59 -10.17
CA VAL A 19 -11.08 -15.60 -10.83
C VAL A 19 -10.77 -14.22 -10.26
N LEU A 20 -10.33 -13.30 -11.12
CA LEU A 20 -9.98 -11.93 -10.75
C LEU A 20 -11.13 -10.96 -11.01
N VAL A 21 -11.76 -11.10 -12.19
CA VAL A 21 -12.82 -10.19 -12.64
C VAL A 21 -13.90 -11.00 -13.33
N ILE A 22 -15.16 -10.66 -13.03
CA ILE A 22 -16.33 -11.15 -13.77
C ILE A 22 -17.00 -9.92 -14.38
N LYS A 23 -16.94 -9.81 -15.72
CA LYS A 23 -17.66 -8.77 -16.46
C LYS A 23 -19.14 -9.12 -16.50
N THR A 24 -19.98 -8.18 -16.11
CA THR A 24 -21.42 -8.31 -16.34
C THR A 24 -21.69 -8.01 -17.82
N PRO A 25 -22.33 -8.94 -18.57
CA PRO A 25 -22.62 -8.71 -19.97
C PRO A 25 -23.63 -7.58 -20.11
N VAL A 26 -23.45 -6.80 -21.17
CA VAL A 26 -24.34 -5.71 -21.50
C VAL A 26 -25.72 -6.28 -21.85
N LYS A 27 -26.76 -5.78 -21.18
CA LYS A 27 -28.15 -6.10 -21.50
C LYS A 27 -28.75 -4.93 -22.26
N LEU A 28 -29.27 -5.18 -23.47
CA LEU A 28 -30.12 -4.23 -24.16
C LEU A 28 -31.37 -3.97 -23.31
N GLY A 29 -31.70 -2.71 -23.13
CA GLY A 29 -32.96 -2.31 -22.52
C GLY A 29 -34.15 -2.73 -23.38
N ALA A 30 -35.32 -2.88 -22.77
CA ALA A 30 -36.57 -2.98 -23.53
C ALA A 30 -36.92 -1.62 -24.13
N ASN A 31 -37.67 -1.63 -25.24
CA ASN A 31 -38.22 -0.40 -25.79
C ASN A 31 -39.09 0.29 -24.72
N GLY A 32 -38.82 1.57 -24.50
CA GLY A 32 -39.71 2.44 -23.74
C GLY A 32 -40.90 2.86 -24.59
N MET A 33 -41.83 3.58 -23.98
CA MET A 33 -42.96 4.17 -24.68
C MET A 33 -43.17 5.58 -24.14
N ASP A 34 -43.32 6.55 -25.04
CA ASP A 34 -43.66 7.92 -24.66
C ASP A 34 -45.13 8.04 -24.23
N VAL A 35 -45.52 9.22 -23.75
CA VAL A 35 -46.91 9.49 -23.30
C VAL A 35 -47.92 9.52 -24.45
N LEU A 36 -47.47 9.48 -25.71
CA LEU A 36 -48.29 9.46 -26.92
C LEU A 36 -48.42 8.04 -27.51
N GLY A 37 -47.76 7.05 -26.93
CA GLY A 37 -47.78 5.66 -27.37
C GLY A 37 -46.73 5.30 -28.41
N ASN A 38 -45.75 6.18 -28.69
CA ASN A 38 -44.65 5.87 -29.60
C ASN A 38 -43.54 5.11 -28.87
N GLU A 39 -42.95 4.11 -29.55
CA GLU A 39 -41.80 3.38 -29.02
C GLU A 39 -40.55 4.26 -28.96
N ILE A 40 -39.83 4.18 -27.83
CA ILE A 40 -38.51 4.80 -27.64
C ILE A 40 -37.48 3.65 -27.61
N PRO A 41 -36.57 3.56 -28.57
CA PRO A 41 -35.52 2.54 -28.53
C PRO A 41 -34.60 2.75 -27.32
N PRO A 42 -34.03 1.67 -26.75
CA PRO A 42 -33.04 1.79 -25.68
C PRO A 42 -31.81 2.56 -26.16
N MET A 43 -31.10 3.21 -25.23
CA MET A 43 -29.81 3.82 -25.53
C MET A 43 -28.82 2.76 -26.04
N ASP A 44 -28.00 3.15 -27.03
CA ASP A 44 -26.91 2.32 -27.52
C ASP A 44 -26.00 1.93 -26.37
N SER A 45 -25.81 0.63 -26.22
CA SER A 45 -25.03 0.07 -25.13
C SER A 45 -23.60 -0.14 -25.58
N ILE A 46 -22.64 0.54 -24.94
CA ILE A 46 -21.21 0.39 -25.25
C ILE A 46 -20.68 -0.86 -24.55
N ASP A 47 -20.29 -1.87 -25.32
CA ASP A 47 -19.65 -3.07 -24.76
C ASP A 47 -18.12 -2.92 -24.75
N ILE A 48 -17.54 -2.76 -23.55
CA ILE A 48 -16.09 -2.64 -23.37
C ILE A 48 -15.50 -4.04 -23.22
N GLU A 49 -14.58 -4.40 -24.12
CA GLU A 49 -13.92 -5.71 -24.06
C GLU A 49 -13.01 -5.80 -22.81
N LEU A 50 -13.06 -6.93 -22.11
CA LEU A 50 -12.23 -7.18 -20.94
C LEU A 50 -10.80 -7.51 -21.38
N GLN A 51 -9.91 -6.52 -21.35
CA GLN A 51 -8.51 -6.69 -21.76
C GLN A 51 -7.69 -7.34 -20.63
N PRO A 52 -6.93 -8.42 -20.91
CA PRO A 52 -6.02 -9.00 -19.93
C PRO A 52 -4.80 -8.11 -19.71
N GLY A 53 -4.46 -7.82 -18.46
CA GLY A 53 -3.20 -7.20 -18.05
C GLY A 53 -2.09 -8.23 -17.83
N GLN A 54 -0.90 -7.76 -17.44
CA GLN A 54 0.25 -8.62 -17.14
C GLN A 54 -0.11 -9.71 -16.12
N GLY A 55 0.32 -10.95 -16.35
CA GLY A 55 0.06 -12.04 -15.40
C GLY A 55 -1.40 -12.48 -15.32
N THR A 56 -2.26 -12.06 -16.25
CA THR A 56 -3.66 -12.49 -16.35
C THR A 56 -3.98 -13.10 -17.69
N TYR A 57 -5.08 -13.84 -17.78
CA TYR A 57 -5.61 -14.37 -19.04
C TYR A 57 -7.15 -14.44 -19.00
N ARG A 58 -7.79 -14.37 -20.18
CA ARG A 58 -9.24 -14.58 -20.32
C ARG A 58 -9.58 -16.06 -20.27
N ASP A 59 -10.60 -16.43 -19.49
CA ASP A 59 -11.06 -17.81 -19.40
C ASP A 59 -11.45 -18.34 -20.80
N LYS A 60 -11.00 -19.57 -21.11
CA LYS A 60 -11.19 -20.18 -22.43
C LYS A 60 -12.64 -20.57 -22.71
N LYS A 61 -13.45 -20.77 -21.67
CA LYS A 61 -14.86 -21.16 -21.75
C LYS A 61 -15.79 -19.96 -21.60
N ASP A 62 -15.36 -18.90 -20.91
CA ASP A 62 -16.16 -17.69 -20.70
C ASP A 62 -15.32 -16.41 -20.85
N SER A 63 -15.50 -15.70 -21.97
CA SER A 63 -14.78 -14.45 -22.26
C SER A 63 -15.07 -13.30 -21.30
N LEU A 64 -16.09 -13.44 -20.43
CA LEU A 64 -16.42 -12.45 -19.41
C LEU A 64 -15.59 -12.61 -18.13
N ILE A 65 -14.81 -13.69 -18.02
CA ILE A 65 -14.01 -14.00 -16.84
C ILE A 65 -12.53 -13.73 -17.12
N LEU A 66 -11.89 -12.95 -16.25
CA LEU A 66 -10.44 -12.79 -16.22
C LEU A 66 -9.86 -13.62 -15.06
N ARG A 67 -8.78 -14.34 -15.34
CA ARG A 67 -8.10 -15.22 -14.38
C ARG A 67 -6.63 -14.89 -14.20
N ALA A 68 -6.06 -15.29 -13.06
CA ALA A 68 -4.63 -15.20 -12.80
C ALA A 68 -3.84 -16.23 -13.61
N ALA A 69 -2.84 -15.80 -14.37
CA ALA A 69 -1.93 -16.69 -15.11
C ALA A 69 -0.80 -17.26 -14.25
N THR A 70 -0.51 -16.60 -13.12
CA THR A 70 0.56 -16.95 -12.16
C THR A 70 0.07 -16.73 -10.74
N ASN A 71 0.72 -17.36 -9.77
CA ASN A 71 0.59 -16.96 -8.38
C ASN A 71 1.17 -15.55 -8.22
N GLY A 72 0.53 -14.70 -7.43
CA GLY A 72 0.98 -13.32 -7.33
C GLY A 72 0.11 -12.41 -6.47
N VAL A 73 0.44 -11.11 -6.47
CA VAL A 73 -0.42 -10.04 -5.97
C VAL A 73 -1.18 -9.42 -7.13
N VAL A 74 -2.48 -9.24 -6.94
CA VAL A 74 -3.34 -8.51 -7.88
C VAL A 74 -3.15 -7.02 -7.71
N SER A 75 -2.90 -6.31 -8.81
CA SER A 75 -2.86 -4.86 -8.87
C SER A 75 -3.79 -4.34 -9.96
N TYR A 76 -4.22 -3.08 -9.85
CA TYR A 76 -4.94 -2.38 -10.90
C TYR A 76 -4.04 -1.30 -11.49
N ASN A 77 -3.85 -1.32 -12.81
CA ASN A 77 -3.06 -0.34 -13.52
C ASN A 77 -3.98 0.79 -14.05
N PRO A 78 -3.92 2.00 -13.46
CA PRO A 78 -4.81 3.09 -13.84
C PRO A 78 -4.51 3.68 -15.22
N ASN A 79 -3.32 3.46 -15.78
CA ASN A 79 -2.91 4.06 -17.05
C ASN A 79 -3.54 3.37 -18.26
N ASN A 80 -3.74 2.05 -18.18
CA ASN A 80 -4.32 1.23 -19.25
C ASN A 80 -5.62 0.53 -18.83
N HIS A 81 -6.10 0.79 -17.60
CA HIS A 81 -7.28 0.21 -17.01
C HIS A 81 -7.30 -1.32 -16.95
N THR A 82 -6.13 -1.98 -16.82
CA THR A 82 -6.05 -3.44 -16.72
C THR A 82 -5.82 -3.92 -15.29
N VAL A 83 -6.29 -5.14 -15.00
CA VAL A 83 -5.93 -5.88 -13.79
C VAL A 83 -4.70 -6.73 -14.10
N GLU A 84 -3.70 -6.68 -13.23
CA GLU A 84 -2.41 -7.36 -13.39
C GLU A 84 -2.12 -8.26 -12.19
N VAL A 85 -1.30 -9.30 -12.39
CA VAL A 85 -0.80 -10.17 -11.33
C VAL A 85 0.73 -10.23 -11.41
N HIS A 86 1.38 -9.74 -10.35
CA HIS A 86 2.84 -9.76 -10.24
C HIS A 86 3.29 -10.89 -9.32
N GLN A 87 4.40 -11.55 -9.66
CA GLN A 87 4.94 -12.64 -8.83
C GLN A 87 5.30 -12.15 -7.41
N VAL A 88 5.22 -13.06 -6.45
CA VAL A 88 5.64 -12.81 -5.06
C VAL A 88 6.82 -13.70 -4.72
N TYR A 89 7.89 -13.09 -4.22
CA TYR A 89 9.00 -13.79 -3.59
C TYR A 89 8.70 -13.94 -2.09
N VAL A 90 8.48 -15.17 -1.65
CA VAL A 90 8.10 -15.49 -0.27
C VAL A 90 9.31 -15.99 0.50
N ILE A 91 9.68 -15.28 1.55
CA ILE A 91 10.69 -15.67 2.53
C ILE A 91 9.96 -16.26 3.74
N GLN A 92 10.15 -17.57 3.96
CA GLN A 92 9.43 -18.32 5.00
C GLN A 92 9.85 -17.95 6.42
N ASP A 93 11.06 -17.39 6.57
CA ASP A 93 11.65 -16.99 7.86
C ASP A 93 12.00 -15.49 7.85
N SER A 94 12.97 -15.10 8.68
CA SER A 94 13.46 -13.73 8.78
C SER A 94 14.55 -13.44 7.75
N VAL A 95 14.70 -12.17 7.40
CA VAL A 95 15.87 -11.67 6.68
C VAL A 95 16.97 -11.41 7.71
N ASP A 96 17.93 -12.34 7.78
CA ASP A 96 19.06 -12.35 8.70
C ASP A 96 20.30 -12.97 8.02
N PHE A 97 21.32 -13.39 8.79
CA PHE A 97 22.54 -13.99 8.26
C PHE A 97 22.32 -15.28 7.44
N SER A 98 21.21 -15.98 7.66
CA SER A 98 20.87 -17.21 6.93
C SER A 98 20.27 -16.92 5.56
N THR A 99 19.42 -15.89 5.48
CA THR A 99 18.74 -15.47 4.25
C THR A 99 19.60 -14.52 3.41
N GLY A 100 20.34 -13.62 4.06
CA GLY A 100 21.08 -12.55 3.43
C GLY A 100 20.19 -11.40 2.96
N ASN A 101 20.79 -10.43 2.26
CA ASN A 101 20.06 -9.29 1.72
C ASN A 101 19.18 -9.69 0.52
N VAL A 102 18.10 -8.94 0.31
CA VAL A 102 17.09 -9.24 -0.72
C VAL A 102 17.04 -8.09 -1.73
N ASP A 103 17.32 -8.38 -2.99
CA ASP A 103 17.17 -7.45 -4.12
C ASP A 103 16.48 -8.20 -5.28
N VAL A 104 15.19 -7.93 -5.48
CA VAL A 104 14.37 -8.68 -6.44
C VAL A 104 13.43 -7.74 -7.20
N THR A 105 13.03 -8.16 -8.40
CA THR A 105 12.14 -7.40 -9.29
C THR A 105 10.71 -7.94 -9.25
N CYS A 106 10.21 -8.22 -8.04
CA CYS A 106 8.85 -8.72 -7.78
C CYS A 106 8.41 -8.34 -6.36
N SER A 107 7.13 -8.49 -6.02
CA SER A 107 6.68 -8.20 -4.65
C SER A 107 7.31 -9.17 -3.66
N VAL A 108 7.58 -8.73 -2.42
CA VAL A 108 8.24 -9.54 -1.40
C VAL A 108 7.31 -9.75 -0.22
N GLU A 109 7.12 -11.01 0.17
CA GLU A 109 6.47 -11.36 1.44
C GLU A 109 7.48 -12.01 2.39
N ILE A 110 7.63 -11.44 3.58
CA ILE A 110 8.53 -11.91 4.63
C ILE A 110 7.68 -12.37 5.80
N LYS A 111 7.70 -13.67 6.10
CA LYS A 111 6.89 -14.25 7.19
C LYS A 111 7.50 -13.97 8.57
N GLY A 112 8.81 -13.71 8.64
CA GLY A 112 9.53 -13.32 9.85
C GLY A 112 9.80 -11.82 9.96
N ASP A 113 10.92 -11.50 10.59
CA ASP A 113 11.44 -10.15 10.80
C ASP A 113 12.43 -9.75 9.69
N VAL A 114 12.75 -8.45 9.62
CA VAL A 114 13.93 -7.96 8.90
C VAL A 114 14.91 -7.43 9.94
N LYS A 115 16.04 -8.11 10.11
CA LYS A 115 17.01 -7.81 11.17
C LYS A 115 17.89 -6.61 10.84
N GLU A 116 18.50 -6.05 11.88
CA GLU A 116 19.41 -4.91 11.79
C GLU A 116 20.54 -5.15 10.79
N GLY A 117 20.84 -4.12 10.00
CA GLY A 117 21.96 -4.14 9.06
C GLY A 117 21.67 -4.87 7.74
N PHE A 118 20.48 -5.47 7.59
CA PHE A 118 20.04 -6.06 6.32
C PHE A 118 19.26 -5.07 5.46
N TYR A 119 19.12 -5.41 4.17
CA TYR A 119 18.28 -4.65 3.25
C TYR A 119 17.31 -5.52 2.44
N VAL A 120 16.18 -4.91 2.10
CA VAL A 120 15.17 -5.45 1.18
C VAL A 120 14.83 -4.39 0.15
N ARG A 121 15.04 -4.71 -1.13
CA ARG A 121 14.80 -3.80 -2.25
C ARG A 121 13.95 -4.46 -3.33
N THR A 122 12.92 -3.76 -3.77
CA THR A 122 12.10 -4.15 -4.92
C THR A 122 11.37 -2.96 -5.53
N PRO A 123 11.13 -2.89 -6.85
CA PRO A 123 10.22 -1.89 -7.42
C PRO A 123 8.73 -2.14 -7.11
N TYR A 124 8.37 -3.23 -6.43
CA TYR A 124 6.99 -3.59 -6.09
C TYR A 124 6.73 -3.51 -4.59
N ASP A 125 5.63 -4.10 -4.12
CA ASP A 125 5.21 -4.06 -2.72
C ASP A 125 6.08 -4.96 -1.82
N ILE A 126 6.20 -4.57 -0.55
CA ILE A 126 6.84 -5.37 0.51
C ILE A 126 5.84 -5.58 1.65
N GLU A 127 5.63 -6.83 2.05
CA GLU A 127 4.87 -7.19 3.23
C GLU A 127 5.74 -7.96 4.24
N VAL A 128 5.85 -7.44 5.46
CA VAL A 128 6.58 -8.04 6.59
C VAL A 128 5.59 -8.41 7.67
N LYS A 129 5.48 -9.70 8.01
CA LYS A 129 4.57 -10.17 9.07
C LYS A 129 5.13 -9.91 10.47
N GLY A 130 6.46 -9.83 10.61
CA GLY A 130 7.16 -9.51 11.86
C GLY A 130 7.48 -8.03 12.04
N VAL A 131 8.62 -7.78 12.66
CA VAL A 131 9.18 -6.44 12.95
C VAL A 131 10.28 -6.10 11.95
N VAL A 132 10.40 -4.82 11.62
CA VAL A 132 11.58 -4.28 10.91
C VAL A 132 12.48 -3.61 11.94
N GLU A 133 13.68 -4.16 12.12
CA GLU A 133 14.69 -3.74 13.11
C GLU A 133 15.86 -3.09 12.39
N ASP A 134 16.03 -1.75 12.45
CA ASP A 134 17.14 -0.99 11.81
C ASP A 134 17.60 -1.52 10.43
N ALA A 135 16.64 -1.90 9.59
CA ALA A 135 16.90 -2.43 8.27
C ALA A 135 16.66 -1.37 7.20
N ASN A 136 17.37 -1.47 6.09
CA ASN A 136 17.16 -0.58 4.94
C ASN A 136 16.11 -1.20 4.01
N ILE A 137 14.93 -0.61 3.98
CA ILE A 137 13.85 -1.03 3.09
C ILE A 137 13.69 0.01 1.99
N SER A 138 13.66 -0.44 0.74
CA SER A 138 13.39 0.42 -0.41
C SER A 138 12.37 -0.23 -1.33
N CYS A 139 11.21 0.40 -1.49
CA CYS A 139 10.23 -0.02 -2.48
C CYS A 139 9.60 1.14 -3.25
N LYS A 140 9.16 0.89 -4.48
CA LYS A 140 8.34 1.85 -5.24
C LYS A 140 6.83 1.63 -5.04
N GLY A 141 6.43 0.42 -4.65
CA GLY A 141 5.09 0.13 -4.19
C GLY A 141 4.87 0.47 -2.72
N ASN A 142 3.95 -0.25 -2.08
CA ASN A 142 3.55 -0.08 -0.70
C ASN A 142 4.42 -0.92 0.25
N LEU A 143 4.56 -0.46 1.51
CA LEU A 143 5.18 -1.21 2.59
C LEU A 143 4.15 -1.51 3.68
N LYS A 144 3.95 -2.79 4.00
CA LYS A 144 3.10 -3.22 5.11
C LYS A 144 3.91 -4.00 6.14
N VAL A 145 3.98 -3.50 7.36
CA VAL A 145 4.63 -4.16 8.50
C VAL A 145 3.58 -4.46 9.56
N HIS A 146 3.29 -5.72 9.83
CA HIS A 146 2.16 -6.08 10.69
C HIS A 146 2.39 -5.74 12.16
N ALA A 147 3.61 -5.95 12.66
CA ALA A 147 3.96 -5.66 14.05
C ALA A 147 4.38 -4.19 14.21
N GLY A 148 5.58 -3.83 13.76
CA GLY A 148 6.08 -2.47 13.89
C GLY A 148 7.47 -2.28 13.30
N ILE A 149 7.92 -1.03 13.30
CA ILE A 149 9.24 -0.62 12.81
C ILE A 149 9.97 -0.01 14.01
N SER A 150 11.17 -0.51 14.32
CA SER A 150 11.93 -0.06 15.48
C SER A 150 13.43 -0.08 15.23
N GLY A 151 14.17 0.76 15.95
CA GLY A 151 15.62 0.70 15.98
C GLY A 151 16.26 1.91 16.66
N GLU A 152 17.45 2.24 16.23
CA GLU A 152 18.31 3.32 16.70
C GLU A 152 18.28 4.54 15.76
N GLY A 153 17.59 4.44 14.63
CA GLY A 153 17.41 5.51 13.65
C GLY A 153 18.56 5.60 12.65
N ILE A 154 19.34 4.52 12.55
CA ILE A 154 20.54 4.42 11.70
C ILE A 154 20.15 4.12 10.25
N SER A 155 19.11 3.30 10.05
CA SER A 155 18.63 2.95 8.71
C SER A 155 17.57 3.94 8.21
N ILE A 156 17.38 3.92 6.89
CA ILE A 156 16.34 4.71 6.22
C ILE A 156 15.41 3.75 5.47
N ILE A 157 14.11 3.95 5.67
CA ILE A 157 13.06 3.26 4.93
C ILE A 157 12.50 4.23 3.88
N ASN A 158 12.62 3.88 2.60
CA ASN A 158 12.12 4.68 1.48
C ASN A 158 11.01 3.92 0.74
N VAL A 159 9.82 4.52 0.64
CA VAL A 159 8.63 3.88 0.08
C VAL A 159 7.95 4.81 -0.92
N GLY A 160 7.73 4.33 -2.14
CA GLY A 160 7.09 5.11 -3.21
C GLY A 160 5.55 5.13 -3.15
N GLY A 161 4.95 4.17 -2.45
CA GLY A 161 3.52 4.15 -2.14
C GLY A 161 3.25 4.46 -0.66
N ASP A 162 2.24 3.80 -0.10
CA ASP A 162 1.81 3.98 1.28
C ASP A 162 2.58 3.06 2.26
N ILE A 163 2.70 3.51 3.51
CA ILE A 163 3.24 2.72 4.62
C ILE A 163 2.12 2.39 5.60
N HIS A 164 1.96 1.11 5.92
CA HIS A 164 1.08 0.63 6.97
C HIS A 164 1.88 -0.10 8.05
N THR A 165 1.82 0.37 9.29
CA THR A 165 2.56 -0.26 10.39
C THR A 165 1.82 -0.22 11.73
N GLY A 166 2.14 -1.11 12.66
CA GLY A 166 1.56 -1.09 13.99
C GLY A 166 2.10 0.04 14.88
N TYR A 167 3.41 0.25 14.88
CA TYR A 167 4.12 1.31 15.60
C TYR A 167 5.41 1.71 14.88
N ILE A 168 5.94 2.88 15.22
CA ILE A 168 7.25 3.37 14.76
C ILE A 168 8.04 3.87 15.96
N TYR A 169 9.20 3.28 16.24
CA TYR A 169 10.08 3.66 17.34
C TYR A 169 11.49 3.99 16.84
N ASN A 170 11.90 5.25 17.00
CA ASN A 170 13.28 5.67 16.78
C ASN A 170 13.83 5.24 15.41
N GLN A 171 13.15 5.69 14.35
CA GLN A 171 13.40 5.33 12.95
C GLN A 171 13.24 6.54 12.03
N THR A 172 13.86 6.45 10.86
CA THR A 172 13.74 7.44 9.78
C THR A 172 13.01 6.85 8.57
N LEU A 173 11.86 7.42 8.22
CA LEU A 173 11.00 6.96 7.14
C LEU A 173 10.72 8.10 6.16
N LYS A 174 10.82 7.79 4.86
CA LYS A 174 10.39 8.65 3.76
C LYS A 174 9.36 7.90 2.91
N CYS A 175 8.22 8.53 2.71
CA CYS A 175 7.06 7.96 2.03
C CYS A 175 6.53 8.96 1.00
N ASP A 176 6.44 8.54 -0.27
CA ASP A 176 5.84 9.36 -1.32
C ASP A 176 4.30 9.36 -1.24
N GLY A 177 3.70 8.35 -0.59
CA GLY A 177 2.28 8.29 -0.27
C GLY A 177 1.97 8.67 1.18
N SER A 178 1.00 7.98 1.76
CA SER A 178 0.50 8.16 3.12
C SER A 178 1.10 7.18 4.13
N VAL A 179 1.25 7.60 5.39
CA VAL A 179 1.73 6.76 6.49
C VAL A 179 0.62 6.52 7.52
N TYR A 180 0.22 5.26 7.65
CA TYR A 180 -0.80 4.81 8.58
C TYR A 180 -0.20 4.00 9.72
N VAL A 181 -0.35 4.49 10.94
CA VAL A 181 0.21 3.87 12.15
C VAL A 181 -0.91 3.47 13.10
N LYS A 182 -0.97 2.21 13.53
CA LYS A 182 -2.07 1.75 14.38
C LYS A 182 -2.04 2.32 15.79
N SER A 183 -0.86 2.56 16.38
CA SER A 183 -0.76 2.86 17.81
C SER A 183 0.08 4.09 18.14
N ILE A 184 1.37 4.09 17.82
CA ILE A 184 2.29 5.11 18.31
C ILE A 184 3.43 5.37 17.34
N ILE A 185 3.79 6.65 17.22
CA ILE A 185 5.05 7.10 16.66
C ILE A 185 5.86 7.68 17.83
N ARG A 186 7.05 7.15 18.09
CA ARG A 186 7.90 7.58 19.21
C ARG A 186 9.30 7.92 18.74
N THR A 187 9.74 9.15 19.00
CA THR A 187 11.09 9.64 18.74
C THR A 187 11.53 9.32 17.30
N ALA A 188 10.67 9.54 16.31
CA ALA A 188 10.93 9.14 14.93
C ALA A 188 10.95 10.34 13.99
N ASN A 189 11.64 10.19 12.87
CA ASN A 189 11.61 11.15 11.75
C ASN A 189 10.76 10.53 10.64
N VAL A 190 9.56 11.05 10.43
CA VAL A 190 8.62 10.49 9.47
C VAL A 190 8.20 11.58 8.50
N GLU A 191 8.48 11.35 7.22
CA GLU A 191 8.16 12.24 6.13
C GLU A 191 7.19 11.57 5.16
N SER A 192 6.09 12.26 4.86
CA SER A 192 5.06 11.81 3.92
C SER A 192 4.71 12.92 2.93
N ASN A 193 4.66 12.59 1.65
CA ASN A 193 4.19 13.50 0.60
C ASN A 193 2.65 13.57 0.51
N ASP A 194 1.92 12.97 1.45
CA ASP A 194 0.47 13.06 1.58
C ASP A 194 0.04 13.25 3.04
N GLU A 195 -0.47 12.20 3.71
CA GLU A 195 -0.93 12.27 5.10
C GLU A 195 -0.26 11.27 6.05
N ILE A 196 -0.17 11.65 7.32
CA ILE A 196 0.26 10.78 8.42
C ILE A 196 -0.89 10.63 9.41
N VAL A 197 -1.38 9.40 9.60
CA VAL A 197 -2.55 9.13 10.43
C VAL A 197 -2.24 8.05 11.47
N VAL A 198 -2.42 8.38 12.74
CA VAL A 198 -2.28 7.47 13.88
C VAL A 198 -3.67 7.15 14.45
N THR A 199 -4.17 5.93 14.24
CA THR A 199 -5.64 5.64 14.27
C THR A 199 -6.14 4.85 15.48
N GLY A 200 -5.27 4.38 16.37
CA GLY A 200 -5.66 3.60 17.54
C GLY A 200 -6.36 4.43 18.62
N ALA A 201 -7.08 3.75 19.54
CA ALA A 201 -7.72 4.37 20.71
C ALA A 201 -6.75 5.10 21.65
N ARG A 202 -5.44 4.93 21.44
CA ARG A 202 -4.34 5.69 22.06
C ARG A 202 -3.34 6.13 21.00
N GLY A 203 -3.82 6.57 19.85
CA GLY A 203 -3.00 7.04 18.74
C GLY A 203 -2.13 8.22 19.18
N VAL A 204 -0.85 7.99 19.43
CA VAL A 204 0.04 9.01 20.02
C VAL A 204 1.23 9.29 19.11
N ILE A 205 1.53 10.57 18.90
CA ILE A 205 2.81 11.02 18.37
C ILE A 205 3.62 11.61 19.52
N MET A 206 4.77 11.01 19.81
CA MET A 206 5.60 11.35 20.95
C MET A 206 7.06 11.50 20.56
N GLY A 207 7.49 12.73 20.34
CA GLY A 207 8.89 13.05 20.04
C GLY A 207 9.28 12.80 18.58
N GLY A 208 10.32 13.51 18.15
CA GLY A 208 10.83 13.43 16.77
C GLY A 208 10.25 14.51 15.86
N HIS A 209 10.43 14.33 14.56
CA HIS A 209 10.03 15.27 13.51
C HIS A 209 9.09 14.59 12.52
N ILE A 210 7.84 15.03 12.51
CA ILE A 210 6.78 14.43 11.69
C ILE A 210 6.30 15.47 10.69
N THR A 211 6.49 15.16 9.41
CA THR A 211 6.22 16.08 8.29
C THR A 211 5.28 15.43 7.30
N ALA A 212 4.19 16.12 6.97
CA ALA A 212 3.26 15.69 5.92
C ALA A 212 2.88 16.85 5.00
N THR A 213 2.59 16.57 3.74
CA THR A 213 2.14 17.64 2.83
C THR A 213 0.71 18.07 3.14
N ASN A 214 -0.21 17.14 3.37
CA ASN A 214 -1.64 17.44 3.47
C ASN A 214 -2.19 17.40 4.89
N LYS A 215 -1.90 16.36 5.68
CA LYS A 215 -2.55 16.14 6.98
C LYS A 215 -1.70 15.35 7.95
N ILE A 216 -1.66 15.76 9.21
CA ILE A 216 -1.19 14.93 10.34
C ILE A 216 -2.34 14.78 11.34
N SER A 217 -2.68 13.54 11.70
CA SER A 217 -3.80 13.24 12.60
C SER A 217 -3.40 12.18 13.63
N ALA A 218 -3.60 12.49 14.91
CA ALA A 218 -3.43 11.57 16.03
C ALA A 218 -4.38 11.97 17.18
N GLU A 219 -4.67 11.05 18.09
CA GLU A 219 -5.48 11.34 19.28
C GLU A 219 -4.71 12.24 20.26
N PHE A 220 -3.41 11.97 20.42
CA PHE A 220 -2.52 12.76 21.28
C PHE A 220 -1.22 13.09 20.55
N ILE A 221 -0.76 14.34 20.69
CA ILE A 221 0.53 14.79 20.18
C ILE A 221 1.32 15.41 21.34
N GLY A 222 2.56 14.96 21.52
CA GLY A 222 3.46 15.39 22.58
C GLY A 222 3.45 14.46 23.80
N ASN A 223 4.19 14.85 24.83
CA ASN A 223 4.21 14.15 26.11
C ASN A 223 4.48 15.07 27.29
N THR A 224 4.23 14.55 28.49
CA THR A 224 4.56 15.19 29.77
C THR A 224 6.03 15.05 30.16
N ASN A 225 6.81 14.28 29.40
CA ASN A 225 8.23 14.00 29.65
C ASN A 225 9.17 14.97 28.90
N TYR A 226 8.63 16.06 28.34
CA TYR A 226 9.36 17.10 27.61
C TYR A 226 10.20 16.59 26.43
N ILE A 227 9.84 15.47 25.79
CA ILE A 227 10.51 15.05 24.54
C ILE A 227 10.01 15.98 23.43
N PRO A 228 10.91 16.74 22.76
CA PRO A 228 10.51 17.66 21.71
C PRO A 228 9.79 16.92 20.57
N THR A 229 8.58 17.36 20.27
CA THR A 229 7.74 16.83 19.18
C THR A 229 7.52 17.96 18.19
N VAL A 230 8.08 17.83 16.98
CA VAL A 230 7.97 18.84 15.93
C VAL A 230 7.04 18.29 14.86
N ILE A 231 6.01 19.06 14.52
CA ILE A 231 4.98 18.71 13.54
C ILE A 231 4.99 19.77 12.43
N GLU A 232 5.16 19.36 11.18
CA GLU A 232 5.11 20.23 10.01
C GLU A 232 4.05 19.73 9.02
N VAL A 233 3.13 20.61 8.62
CA VAL A 233 2.08 20.32 7.63
C VAL A 233 2.13 21.39 6.54
N GLY A 234 1.83 21.02 5.29
CA GLY A 234 1.86 21.94 4.15
C GLY A 234 3.26 22.15 3.59
N VAL A 235 4.22 21.32 4.01
CA VAL A 235 5.59 21.31 3.51
C VAL A 235 5.73 20.15 2.56
N ASN A 236 6.03 20.44 1.30
CA ASN A 236 6.55 19.43 0.39
C ASN A 236 8.07 19.38 0.55
N SER A 237 8.58 18.30 1.12
CA SER A 237 10.00 18.15 1.40
C SER A 237 10.87 18.10 0.13
N ASN A 238 10.33 17.55 -0.97
CA ASN A 238 11.03 17.57 -2.26
C ASN A 238 11.20 19.00 -2.81
N LEU A 239 10.26 19.91 -2.53
CA LEU A 239 10.37 21.32 -2.92
C LEU A 239 11.30 22.12 -1.99
N LYS A 240 11.52 21.71 -0.73
CA LYS A 240 12.45 22.40 0.18
C LYS A 240 13.92 22.26 -0.28
N GLU A 241 14.29 21.14 -0.92
CA GLU A 241 15.66 20.92 -1.41
C GLU A 241 15.99 21.78 -2.64
N ASP A 242 15.00 22.16 -3.47
CA ASP A 242 15.22 22.96 -4.68
C ASP A 242 15.48 24.46 -4.41
N PHE A 243 15.27 24.95 -3.19
CA PHE A 243 15.41 26.37 -2.81
C PHE A 243 16.55 26.67 -1.80
N LEU A 244 17.43 25.69 -1.53
CA LEU A 244 18.63 25.83 -0.71
C LEU A 244 19.90 25.61 -1.55
#